data_AF-A0AA96FTC5-F1
#
_entry.id   AF-A0AA96FTC5-F1
#
_cell.length_a   1.000
_cell.length_b   1.000
_cell.length_c   1.000
_cell.angle_alpha   90.00
_cell.angle_beta   90.00
_cell.angle_gamma   90.00
#
_symmetry.space_group_name_H-M   'P 1'
#
loop_
_entity.id
_entity.type
_entity.pdbx_description
1 polymer ?
#
loop_
_entity_poly.entity_id
_entity_poly.type
_entity_poly.pdbx_seq_one_letter_code
_entity_poly.pdbx_strand_id
1 'polypeptide(L)'
;MYDLQRLLWDVRKDPELAERFRTEPDTVLDDYGIEGEERTAMRALDFKTLYERGANPYLLYFCALQIGVDRADYYARLRGESA
;
A
#
# COMPACT_ATOMS: atom_id res chain seq x y z
N MET A 1 -1.43 0.65 12.20
CA MET A 1 -0.46 1.74 11.93
C MET A 1 1.02 1.35 11.95
N TYR A 2 1.60 0.80 13.04
CA TYR A 2 3.02 0.40 13.02
C TYR A 2 3.29 -0.68 11.96
N ASP A 3 2.44 -1.70 11.92
CA ASP A 3 2.57 -2.81 10.96
C ASP A 3 2.37 -2.40 9.52
N LEU A 4 1.42 -1.50 9.24
CA LEU A 4 1.23 -0.92 7.92
C LEU A 4 2.50 -0.19 7.45
N GLN A 5 3.08 0.68 8.28
CA GLN A 5 4.31 1.39 7.90
C GLN A 5 5.50 0.44 7.73
N ARG A 6 5.57 -0.62 8.54
CA ARG A 6 6.56 -1.70 8.40
C ARG A 6 6.40 -2.41 7.05
N LEU A 7 5.18 -2.80 6.68
CA LEU A 7 4.89 -3.37 5.36
C LEU A 7 5.31 -2.44 4.22
N LEU A 8 4.92 -1.17 4.25
CA LEU A 8 5.26 -0.21 3.19
C LEU A 8 6.79 -0.02 3.05
N TRP A 9 7.51 -0.05 4.17
CA TRP A 9 8.97 0.02 4.18
C TRP A 9 9.62 -1.24 3.62
N ASP A 10 9.12 -2.41 3.99
CA ASP A 10 9.64 -3.69 3.54
C ASP A 10 9.37 -3.89 2.05
N VAL A 11 8.15 -3.61 1.58
CA VAL A 11 7.80 -3.66 0.14
C VAL A 11 8.74 -2.77 -0.67
N ARG A 12 9.01 -1.54 -0.20
CA ARG A 12 9.97 -0.64 -0.87
C ARG A 12 11.37 -1.25 -1.00
N LYS A 13 11.81 -2.07 -0.04
CA LYS A 13 13.16 -2.65 -0.01
C LYS A 13 13.26 -3.99 -0.72
N ASP A 14 12.16 -4.73 -0.75
CA ASP A 14 12.12 -6.12 -1.19
C ASP A 14 11.19 -6.26 -2.42
N PRO A 15 11.77 -6.37 -3.63
CA PRO A 15 11.01 -6.62 -4.84
C PRO A 15 10.22 -7.94 -4.83
N GLU A 16 10.70 -8.97 -4.13
CA GLU A 16 9.99 -10.25 -4.00
C GLU A 16 8.75 -10.09 -3.15
N LEU A 17 8.84 -9.33 -2.05
CA LEU A 17 7.67 -8.98 -1.23
C LEU A 17 6.67 -8.13 -2.03
N ALA A 18 7.13 -7.23 -2.89
CA ALA A 18 6.24 -6.46 -3.76
C ALA A 18 5.51 -7.33 -4.80
N GLU A 19 6.19 -8.30 -5.40
CA GLU A 19 5.56 -9.30 -6.28
C GLU A 19 4.57 -10.18 -5.50
N ARG A 20 4.95 -10.63 -4.31
CA ARG A 20 4.08 -11.42 -3.43
C ARG A 20 2.86 -10.62 -3.00
N PHE A 21 3.00 -9.33 -2.70
CA PHE A 21 1.86 -8.47 -2.39
C PHE A 21 0.92 -8.28 -3.59
N ARG A 22 1.45 -8.23 -4.82
CA ARG A 22 0.62 -8.17 -6.03
C ARG A 22 -0.16 -9.45 -6.31
N THR A 23 0.44 -10.59 -6.04
CA THR A 23 -0.13 -11.92 -6.36
C THR A 23 -0.98 -12.47 -5.22
N GLU A 24 -0.56 -12.24 -3.98
CA GLU A 24 -1.15 -12.75 -2.74
C GLU A 24 -1.24 -11.65 -1.65
N PRO A 25 -1.97 -10.54 -1.89
CA PRO A 25 -2.05 -9.43 -0.95
C PRO A 25 -2.58 -9.89 0.42
N ASP A 26 -3.51 -10.84 0.42
CA ASP A 26 -4.19 -11.34 1.62
C ASP A 26 -3.23 -12.02 2.57
N THR A 27 -2.40 -12.92 2.03
CA THR A 27 -1.38 -13.65 2.78
C THR A 27 -0.34 -12.68 3.34
N VAL A 28 0.09 -11.69 2.56
CA VAL A 28 1.05 -10.68 3.04
C VAL A 28 0.42 -9.82 4.13
N LEU A 29 -0.83 -9.41 3.99
CA LEU A 29 -1.51 -8.62 5.03
C LEU A 29 -1.71 -9.45 6.31
N ASP A 30 -1.99 -10.74 6.20
CA ASP A 30 -2.09 -11.67 7.35
C ASP A 30 -0.73 -11.84 8.06
N ASP A 31 0.36 -12.01 7.31
CA ASP A 31 1.73 -12.13 7.85
C ASP A 31 2.14 -10.90 8.68
N TYR A 32 1.62 -9.72 8.32
CA TYR A 32 1.87 -8.46 9.02
C TYR A 32 0.81 -8.14 10.08
N GLY A 33 -0.25 -8.95 10.22
CA GLY A 33 -1.35 -8.69 11.16
C GLY A 33 -2.18 -7.45 10.80
N ILE A 34 -2.25 -7.10 9.51
CA ILE A 34 -3.01 -5.94 9.02
C ILE A 34 -4.46 -6.37 8.80
N GLU A 35 -5.35 -5.80 9.61
CA GLU A 35 -6.77 -6.10 9.65
C GLU A 35 -7.64 -4.86 9.45
N GLY A 36 -8.96 -5.07 9.38
CA GLY A 36 -9.95 -4.01 9.34
C GLY A 36 -9.81 -3.08 8.13
N GLU A 37 -9.88 -1.78 8.38
CA GLU A 37 -9.92 -0.78 7.32
C GLU A 37 -8.58 -0.59 6.61
N GLU A 38 -7.46 -0.74 7.33
CA GLU A 38 -6.10 -0.71 6.74
C GLU A 38 -5.95 -1.84 5.70
N ARG A 39 -6.47 -3.04 6.02
CA ARG A 39 -6.49 -4.19 5.11
C ARG A 39 -7.31 -3.88 3.85
N THR A 40 -8.52 -3.39 4.02
CA THR A 40 -9.41 -3.04 2.90
C THR A 40 -8.77 -1.98 2.01
N ALA A 41 -8.19 -0.94 2.60
CA ALA A 41 -7.52 0.12 1.85
C ALA A 41 -6.26 -0.38 1.11
N MET A 42 -5.46 -1.25 1.73
CA MET A 42 -4.31 -1.88 1.07
C MET A 42 -4.72 -2.80 -0.10
N ARG A 43 -5.79 -3.58 0.06
CA ARG A 43 -6.32 -4.42 -1.04
C ARG A 43 -6.85 -3.60 -2.21
N ALA A 44 -7.55 -2.52 -1.92
CA ALA A 44 -8.12 -1.63 -2.92
C ALA A 44 -7.08 -0.65 -3.52
N LEU A 45 -5.87 -0.60 -2.94
CA LEU A 45 -4.88 0.45 -3.20
C LEU A 45 -5.48 1.85 -3.01
N ASP A 46 -6.31 2.01 -1.98
CA ASP A 46 -6.90 3.28 -1.57
C ASP A 46 -5.86 4.12 -0.82
N PHE A 47 -4.95 4.70 -1.61
CA PHE A 47 -3.87 5.54 -1.08
C PHE A 47 -4.40 6.78 -0.33
N LYS A 48 -5.62 7.23 -0.66
CA LYS A 48 -6.26 8.35 0.04
C LYS A 48 -6.63 7.96 1.45
N THR A 49 -7.35 6.85 1.65
CA THR A 49 -7.69 6.37 3.00
C THR A 49 -6.43 6.04 3.80
N LEU A 50 -5.43 5.42 3.19
CA LEU A 50 -4.15 5.14 3.89
C LEU A 50 -3.46 6.43 4.34
N TYR A 51 -3.46 7.46 3.51
CA TYR A 51 -2.90 8.78 3.85
C TYR A 51 -3.69 9.48 4.96
N GLU A 52 -5.03 9.51 4.87
CA GLU A 52 -5.91 10.11 5.88
C GLU A 52 -5.80 9.42 7.24
N ARG A 53 -5.51 8.11 7.24
CA ARG A 53 -5.28 7.32 8.45
C ARG A 53 -3.91 7.61 9.09
N GLY A 54 -3.00 8.30 8.38
CA GLY A 54 -1.70 8.69 8.91
C GLY A 54 -0.53 7.87 8.38
N ALA A 55 -0.71 7.07 7.32
CA ALA A 55 0.42 6.41 6.67
C ALA A 55 1.36 7.45 6.03
N ASN A 56 2.66 7.20 6.13
CA ASN A 56 3.66 8.14 5.63
C ASN A 56 3.57 8.28 4.10
N PRO A 57 3.37 9.50 3.55
CA PRO A 57 3.20 9.71 2.11
C PRO A 57 4.42 9.27 1.29
N TYR A 58 5.62 9.38 1.85
CA TYR A 58 6.83 8.88 1.20
C TYR A 58 6.77 7.36 1.04
N LEU A 59 6.41 6.63 2.11
CA LEU A 59 6.32 5.16 2.06
C LEU A 59 5.21 4.69 1.14
N LEU A 60 4.04 5.36 1.15
CA LEU A 60 2.94 5.06 0.23
C LEU A 60 3.38 5.19 -1.23
N TYR A 61 4.04 6.31 -1.57
CA TYR A 61 4.49 6.57 -2.92
C TYR A 61 5.50 5.52 -3.42
N PHE A 62 6.52 5.19 -2.61
CA PHE A 62 7.50 4.17 -3.02
C PHE A 62 6.92 2.76 -3.04
N CYS A 63 6.02 2.43 -2.11
CA CYS A 63 5.29 1.17 -2.16
C CYS A 63 4.51 1.06 -3.47
N ALA A 64 3.72 2.08 -3.82
CA ALA A 64 2.92 2.14 -5.05
C ALA A 64 3.79 1.88 -6.30
N LEU A 65 4.93 2.57 -6.41
CA LEU A 65 5.86 2.34 -7.53
C LEU A 65 6.39 0.92 -7.58
N GLN A 66 6.72 0.33 -6.42
CA GLN A 66 7.29 -1.01 -6.35
C GLN A 66 6.27 -2.10 -6.72
N ILE A 67 4.99 -1.89 -6.38
CA ILE A 67 3.89 -2.78 -6.77
C ILE A 67 3.33 -2.44 -8.16
N GLY A 68 4.04 -1.62 -8.95
CA GLY A 68 3.70 -1.38 -10.36
C GLY A 68 2.61 -0.32 -10.60
N VAL A 69 2.20 0.43 -9.59
CA VAL A 69 1.33 1.60 -9.79
C VAL A 69 2.18 2.75 -10.31
N ASP A 70 1.81 3.29 -11.47
CA ASP A 70 2.52 4.41 -12.03
C ASP A 70 2.26 5.71 -11.23
N ARG A 71 3.12 6.72 -11.45
CA ARG A 71 3.02 7.99 -10.72
C ARG A 71 1.70 8.73 -10.97
N ALA A 72 1.21 8.70 -12.20
CA ALA A 72 -0.01 9.42 -12.56
C ALA A 72 -1.22 8.78 -11.90
N ASP A 73 -1.30 7.45 -11.91
CA ASP A 73 -2.35 6.66 -11.24
C ASP A 73 -2.28 6.83 -9.72
N TYR A 74 -1.09 6.80 -9.12
CA TYR A 74 -0.93 7.08 -7.69
C TYR A 74 -1.52 8.44 -7.30
N TYR A 75 -1.17 9.51 -8.02
CA TYR A 75 -1.69 10.85 -7.72
C TYR A 75 -3.17 11.01 -8.08
N ALA A 76 -3.69 10.29 -9.08
CA ALA A 76 -5.12 10.27 -9.37
C ALA A 76 -5.91 9.62 -8.22
N ARG A 77 -5.44 8.46 -7.73
CA ARG A 77 -6.04 7.74 -6.59
C ARG A 77 -5.93 8.54 -5.30
N LEU A 78 -4.77 9.15 -5.03
CA LEU A 78 -4.56 9.98 -3.84
C LEU A 78 -5.51 11.20 -3.81
N ARG A 79 -5.80 11.80 -4.98
CA ARG A 79 -6.75 12.92 -5.10
C ARG A 79 -8.22 12.48 -5.09
N GLY A 80 -8.49 11.17 -5.13
CA GLY A 80 -9.85 10.63 -5.29
C GLY A 80 -10.43 10.90 -6.68
N GLU A 81 -9.57 11.12 -7.68
CA GLU A 81 -9.94 11.33 -9.08
C GLU A 81 -10.06 10.02 -9.87
N SER A 82 -9.61 8.90 -9.31
CA SER A 82 -9.85 7.56 -9.87
C SER A 82 -11.25 7.09 -9.49
N ALA A 83 -12.19 7.26 -10.41
CA ALA A 83 -13.57 6.74 -10.36
C ALA A 83 -13.70 5.46 -11.20
#